data_AF-A0A3Q4HAP7-F1
#
_entry.id   AF-A0A3Q4HAP7-F1
#
_cell.length_a   1.000
_cell.length_b   1.000
_cell.length_c   1.000
_cell.angle_alpha   90.00
_cell.angle_beta   90.00
_cell.angle_gamma   90.00
#
_symmetry.space_group_name_H-M   'P 1'
#
loop_
_entity.id
_entity.type
_entity.pdbx_description
1 polymer ?
#
loop_
_entity_poly.entity_id
_entity_poly.type
_entity_poly.pdbx_seq_one_letter_code
_entity_poly.pdbx_strand_id
1 'polypeptide(L)'
;MFKTVCKMTADDVSSVCIEFIKDQLYFAILQQKIKSTAERHCFCIDEELAYENFYADFGPLNLAMFYRFCCKLTKKLKSITLSRKKIIFYTCGDQKKQANAAYLIGSYAVMHLNMLPEEAYSLLVSRNSSYIPFRDASFGTCMYNLNILDCLRGVHKALHYGWLDFSNFDVEEYEHYERAENGDLNWIIPGKFLAFSGPHPKSKIENGYPLHAPEAYIPYFRKHNITTIIRLNKKMYDARRFTDSGFEHQDLFFVDGSTPNDSIVRTFLNICENAEGAIAVHCKAGLGRTGTLIACYMMKHYRLTAAEAIAWIRICRPGSIIGPQQNFVEEKQNSLWAEGDVFREKMLNERENGKMAVTRILSGVDDITINGSNKNRGSKKEEMEMYNDEEERNGLTQGDKLRALKSKRQARSSSGSLSQEENKMHTRSSSQSLSSLCNTRLVRSLGNLHVVAGGKDSMCCEPCDSHRQTASVTTNLGSPISLSMGQVHLQASFLRSSQAKWRFGLHLHRSQKFAICKKRYDL
;
A
#
# COMPACT_ATOMS: atom_id res chain seq x y z
N MET A 1 -42.69 1.43 22.05
CA MET A 1 -42.33 0.03 21.75
C MET A 1 -40.80 -0.08 21.78
N PHE A 2 -40.22 -0.55 22.88
CA PHE A 2 -38.76 -0.65 22.99
C PHE A 2 -38.25 -1.86 22.21
N LYS A 3 -37.30 -1.68 21.30
CA LYS A 3 -36.59 -2.80 20.67
C LYS A 3 -35.63 -3.41 21.70
N THR A 4 -35.95 -4.59 22.20
CA THR A 4 -35.04 -5.39 23.03
C THR A 4 -33.75 -5.65 22.25
N VAL A 5 -32.63 -5.12 22.73
CA VAL A 5 -31.31 -5.40 22.13
C VAL A 5 -30.93 -6.83 22.49
N CYS A 6 -31.10 -7.76 21.55
CA CYS A 6 -30.63 -9.14 21.73
C CYS A 6 -29.11 -9.15 21.91
N LYS A 7 -28.66 -9.53 23.11
CA LYS A 7 -27.30 -9.99 23.32
C LYS A 7 -27.14 -11.29 22.54
N MET A 8 -26.31 -11.27 21.50
CA MET A 8 -25.84 -12.50 20.87
C MET A 8 -25.19 -13.39 21.94
N THR A 9 -25.56 -14.66 21.92
CA THR A 9 -25.18 -15.67 22.91
C THR A 9 -23.75 -16.19 22.68
N ALA A 10 -23.41 -17.33 23.30
CA ALA A 10 -22.20 -18.05 22.94
C ALA A 10 -22.35 -18.65 21.53
N ASP A 11 -23.46 -19.33 21.28
CA ASP A 11 -23.72 -20.19 20.12
C ASP A 11 -23.96 -19.38 18.84
N ASP A 12 -24.63 -18.23 18.93
CA ASP A 12 -24.86 -17.29 17.80
C ASP A 12 -23.57 -16.85 17.11
N VAL A 13 -22.42 -16.91 17.80
CA VAL A 13 -21.12 -16.56 17.23
C VAL A 13 -20.48 -17.77 16.55
N SER A 14 -20.72 -18.99 17.03
CA SER A 14 -20.09 -20.21 16.49
C SER A 14 -20.65 -20.62 15.13
N SER A 15 -21.89 -20.24 14.79
CA SER A 15 -22.49 -20.49 13.47
C SER A 15 -21.92 -19.57 12.37
N VAL A 16 -21.50 -18.35 12.74
CA VAL A 16 -21.00 -17.30 11.84
C VAL A 16 -19.45 -17.28 11.74
N CYS A 17 -18.75 -17.97 12.64
CA CYS A 17 -17.29 -18.06 12.60
C CYS A 17 -16.76 -18.92 11.43
N ILE A 18 -15.74 -18.40 10.76
CA ILE A 18 -14.86 -19.10 9.82
C ILE A 18 -13.63 -19.56 10.60
N GLU A 19 -13.34 -20.86 10.61
CA GLU A 19 -12.19 -21.43 11.32
C GLU A 19 -10.93 -21.40 10.44
N PHE A 20 -9.85 -20.77 10.94
CA PHE A 20 -8.55 -20.67 10.27
C PHE A 20 -7.49 -21.57 10.91
N ILE A 21 -7.57 -21.80 12.23
CA ILE A 21 -6.78 -22.82 12.93
C ILE A 21 -7.74 -23.55 13.86
N LYS A 22 -7.83 -24.88 13.70
CA LYS A 22 -8.77 -25.72 14.43
C LYS A 22 -8.71 -25.46 15.94
N ASP A 23 -9.88 -25.20 16.53
CA ASP A 23 -10.07 -24.95 17.96
C ASP A 23 -9.30 -23.76 18.54
N GLN A 24 -8.60 -22.96 17.72
CA GLN A 24 -7.70 -21.88 18.17
C GLN A 24 -8.00 -20.52 17.55
N LEU A 25 -8.20 -20.42 16.22
CA LEU A 25 -8.32 -19.14 15.50
C LEU A 25 -9.54 -19.10 14.58
N TYR A 26 -10.35 -18.07 14.78
CA TYR A 26 -11.58 -17.82 14.03
C TYR A 26 -11.65 -16.38 13.52
N PHE A 27 -12.30 -16.21 12.37
CA PHE A 27 -12.73 -14.92 11.82
C PHE A 27 -14.26 -14.82 11.83
N ALA A 28 -14.82 -13.64 12.13
CA ALA A 28 -16.27 -13.41 12.09
C ALA A 28 -16.65 -12.00 11.64
N ILE A 29 -17.74 -11.89 10.87
CA ILE A 29 -18.43 -10.64 10.57
C ILE A 29 -19.66 -10.56 11.47
N LEU A 30 -19.79 -9.50 12.26
CA LEU A 30 -20.78 -9.39 13.33
C LEU A 30 -21.56 -8.08 13.25
N GLN A 31 -22.84 -8.09 13.66
CA GLN A 31 -23.67 -6.87 13.68
C GLN A 31 -23.33 -5.92 14.85
N GLN A 32 -22.61 -6.40 15.88
CA GLN A 32 -22.28 -5.63 17.08
C GLN A 32 -20.96 -6.09 17.72
N LYS A 33 -20.31 -5.21 18.50
CA LYS A 33 -19.08 -5.52 19.24
C LYS A 33 -19.34 -6.56 20.33
N ILE A 34 -18.61 -7.67 20.32
CA ILE A 34 -18.73 -8.75 21.32
C ILE A 34 -17.62 -8.68 22.37
N LYS A 35 -17.92 -9.11 23.59
CA LYS A 35 -16.96 -9.21 24.70
C LYS A 35 -16.32 -10.60 24.77
N SER A 36 -15.05 -10.65 25.21
CA SER A 36 -14.36 -11.89 25.59
C SER A 36 -15.04 -12.56 26.79
N THR A 37 -14.84 -13.87 26.94
CA THR A 37 -15.39 -14.69 28.05
C THR A 37 -14.28 -15.53 28.71
N ALA A 38 -14.65 -16.52 29.54
CA ALA A 38 -13.72 -17.54 30.01
C ALA A 38 -13.09 -18.31 28.83
N GLU A 39 -13.89 -18.70 27.84
CA GLU A 39 -13.53 -19.62 26.75
C GLU A 39 -13.04 -18.93 25.46
N ARG A 40 -13.44 -17.67 25.21
CA ARG A 40 -13.08 -16.94 23.98
C ARG A 40 -12.42 -15.60 24.24
N HIS A 41 -11.43 -15.25 23.43
CA HIS A 41 -10.84 -13.91 23.37
C HIS A 41 -11.20 -13.23 22.05
N CYS A 42 -12.00 -12.17 22.13
CA CYS A 42 -12.49 -11.44 20.96
C CYS A 42 -11.66 -10.17 20.75
N PHE A 43 -11.35 -9.82 19.50
CA PHE A 43 -10.78 -8.51 19.14
C PHE A 43 -11.12 -8.12 17.70
N CYS A 44 -11.15 -6.81 17.42
CA CYS A 44 -11.22 -6.26 16.06
C CYS A 44 -10.04 -5.30 15.79
N ILE A 45 -10.01 -4.73 14.59
CA ILE A 45 -9.12 -3.63 14.20
C ILE A 45 -9.89 -2.42 13.64
N ASP A 46 -11.22 -2.44 13.70
CA ASP A 46 -12.12 -1.53 12.97
C ASP A 46 -11.84 -0.04 13.23
N GLU A 47 -11.42 0.31 14.46
CA GLU A 47 -11.10 1.70 14.87
C GLU A 47 -9.59 1.88 15.19
N GLU A 48 -8.73 0.96 14.74
CA GLU A 48 -7.30 0.92 15.06
C GLU A 48 -6.43 0.93 13.80
N LEU A 49 -6.81 0.16 12.77
CA LEU A 49 -6.13 0.11 11.47
C LEU A 49 -7.07 0.67 10.40
N ALA A 50 -7.15 2.00 10.33
CA ALA A 50 -8.02 2.71 9.40
C ALA A 50 -7.30 3.05 8.09
N TYR A 51 -7.91 2.73 6.95
CA TYR A 51 -7.38 3.09 5.63
C TYR A 51 -7.53 4.60 5.37
N GLU A 52 -6.42 5.28 5.09
CA GLU A 52 -6.39 6.70 4.73
C GLU A 52 -6.74 6.91 3.24
N ASN A 53 -8.00 7.17 2.92
CA ASN A 53 -8.49 7.27 1.54
C ASN A 53 -8.07 8.55 0.78
N PHE A 54 -7.82 8.41 -0.53
CA PHE A 54 -7.66 9.57 -1.42
C PHE A 54 -9.02 10.14 -1.82
N TYR A 55 -9.92 9.32 -2.35
CA TYR A 55 -11.27 9.69 -2.75
C TYR A 55 -12.28 8.64 -2.27
N ALA A 56 -12.59 7.64 -3.10
CA ALA A 56 -13.54 6.56 -2.79
C ALA A 56 -12.88 5.18 -2.64
N ASP A 57 -11.56 5.10 -2.88
CA ASP A 57 -10.71 3.99 -2.44
C ASP A 57 -10.83 3.78 -0.93
N PHE A 58 -10.72 2.52 -0.50
CA PHE A 58 -10.93 2.14 0.90
C PHE A 58 -10.00 1.02 1.38
N GLY A 59 -9.09 0.54 0.52
CA GLY A 59 -8.21 -0.59 0.78
C GLY A 59 -7.49 -1.05 -0.50
N PRO A 60 -6.67 -2.11 -0.43
CA PRO A 60 -6.33 -2.86 0.79
C PRO A 60 -5.54 -2.02 1.81
N LEU A 61 -5.56 -2.40 3.09
CA LEU A 61 -4.70 -1.79 4.12
C LEU A 61 -3.21 -1.97 3.79
N ASN A 62 -2.41 -0.95 4.12
CA ASN A 62 -1.01 -0.86 3.71
C ASN A 62 -0.10 -1.88 4.43
N LEU A 63 1.16 -1.95 4.00
CA LEU A 63 2.13 -2.92 4.49
C LEU A 63 2.42 -2.80 6.00
N ALA A 64 2.46 -1.58 6.53
CA ALA A 64 2.62 -1.34 7.97
C ALA A 64 1.39 -1.81 8.79
N MET A 65 0.18 -1.52 8.31
CA MET A 65 -1.06 -2.01 8.92
C MET A 65 -1.13 -3.55 8.90
N PHE A 66 -0.68 -4.19 7.81
CA PHE A 66 -0.57 -5.65 7.73
C PHE A 66 0.49 -6.22 8.69
N TYR A 67 1.65 -5.58 8.83
CA TYR A 67 2.67 -5.93 9.82
C TYR A 67 2.14 -5.82 11.25
N ARG A 68 1.52 -4.69 11.61
CA ARG A 68 0.96 -4.45 12.96
C ARG A 68 -0.18 -5.44 13.26
N PHE A 69 -1.00 -5.82 12.28
CA PHE A 69 -1.97 -6.92 12.41
C PHE A 69 -1.30 -8.27 12.69
N CYS A 70 -0.29 -8.66 11.89
CA CYS A 70 0.45 -9.92 12.08
C CYS A 70 1.09 -10.00 13.48
N CYS A 71 1.70 -8.91 13.94
CA CYS A 71 2.26 -8.81 15.28
C CYS A 71 1.18 -8.96 16.36
N LYS A 72 0.04 -8.25 16.23
CA LYS A 72 -1.08 -8.28 17.18
C LYS A 72 -1.71 -9.68 17.29
N LEU A 73 -1.91 -10.36 16.17
CA LEU A 73 -2.46 -11.72 16.12
C LEU A 73 -1.46 -12.77 16.65
N THR A 74 -0.19 -12.70 16.21
CA THR A 74 0.87 -13.60 16.70
C THR A 74 1.10 -13.46 18.21
N LYS A 75 1.08 -12.23 18.74
CA LYS A 75 1.16 -11.96 20.20
C LYS A 75 0.00 -12.58 20.98
N LYS A 76 -1.20 -12.67 20.39
CA LYS A 76 -2.37 -13.35 21.00
C LYS A 76 -2.22 -14.86 20.95
N LEU A 77 -1.88 -15.43 19.80
CA LEU A 77 -1.70 -16.88 19.61
C LEU A 77 -0.59 -17.47 20.51
N LYS A 78 0.50 -16.71 20.72
CA LYS A 78 1.61 -17.08 21.62
C LYS A 78 1.36 -16.76 23.10
N SER A 79 0.21 -16.18 23.46
CA SER A 79 -0.03 -15.74 24.84
C SER A 79 -0.47 -16.89 25.74
N ILE A 80 0.30 -17.18 26.79
CA ILE A 80 0.01 -18.24 27.77
C ILE A 80 -1.39 -18.07 28.40
N THR A 81 -1.81 -16.83 28.69
CA THR A 81 -3.14 -16.52 29.27
C THR A 81 -4.30 -16.71 28.28
N LEU A 82 -4.02 -16.83 26.98
CA LEU A 82 -5.00 -17.11 25.92
C LEU A 82 -4.88 -18.53 25.37
N SER A 83 -3.88 -19.32 25.79
CA SER A 83 -3.59 -20.67 25.26
C SER A 83 -4.74 -21.67 25.34
N ARG A 84 -5.68 -21.48 26.28
CA ARG A 84 -6.91 -22.28 26.46
C ARG A 84 -8.16 -21.58 25.92
N LYS A 85 -8.03 -20.54 25.10
CA LYS A 85 -9.15 -19.74 24.58
C LYS A 85 -9.21 -19.74 23.07
N LYS A 86 -10.42 -19.83 22.52
CA LYS A 86 -10.70 -19.58 21.11
C LYS A 86 -10.48 -18.11 20.80
N ILE A 87 -9.50 -17.78 19.96
CA ILE A 87 -9.20 -16.41 19.55
C ILE A 87 -10.11 -16.08 18.36
N ILE A 88 -11.02 -15.12 18.56
CA ILE A 88 -11.94 -14.63 17.54
C ILE A 88 -11.47 -13.25 17.11
N PHE A 89 -10.85 -13.19 15.93
CA PHE A 89 -10.74 -11.94 15.20
C PHE A 89 -12.11 -11.64 14.59
N TYR A 90 -12.63 -10.43 14.79
CA TYR A 90 -13.91 -10.04 14.21
C TYR A 90 -13.87 -8.63 13.62
N THR A 91 -14.89 -8.32 12.84
CA THR A 91 -15.24 -6.96 12.41
C THR A 91 -16.72 -6.75 12.61
N CYS A 92 -17.10 -5.54 13.01
CA CYS A 92 -18.48 -5.08 13.01
C CYS A 92 -18.63 -3.75 12.25
N GLY A 93 -17.71 -3.48 11.34
CA GLY A 93 -17.73 -2.29 10.49
C GLY A 93 -18.62 -2.45 9.26
N ASP A 94 -18.57 -1.45 8.38
CA ASP A 94 -19.22 -1.49 7.07
C ASP A 94 -18.53 -2.48 6.12
N GLN A 95 -19.05 -2.64 4.91
CA GLN A 95 -18.50 -3.55 3.90
C GLN A 95 -17.02 -3.23 3.55
N LYS A 96 -16.57 -1.99 3.73
CA LYS A 96 -15.17 -1.57 3.52
C LYS A 96 -14.26 -2.10 4.63
N LYS A 97 -14.65 -1.91 5.90
CA LYS A 97 -13.92 -2.51 7.04
C LYS A 97 -13.96 -4.04 6.97
N GLN A 98 -15.06 -4.64 6.53
CA GLN A 98 -15.19 -6.09 6.34
C GLN A 98 -14.22 -6.65 5.29
N ALA A 99 -14.15 -6.03 4.10
CA ALA A 99 -13.22 -6.44 3.04
C ALA A 99 -11.75 -6.31 3.48
N ASN A 100 -11.39 -5.25 4.21
CA ASN A 100 -10.05 -5.08 4.76
C ASN A 100 -9.71 -6.09 5.87
N ALA A 101 -10.64 -6.38 6.78
CA ALA A 101 -10.45 -7.40 7.81
C ALA A 101 -10.25 -8.80 7.19
N ALA A 102 -11.05 -9.14 6.18
CA ALA A 102 -10.91 -10.38 5.41
C ALA A 102 -9.57 -10.45 4.66
N TYR A 103 -9.13 -9.36 4.00
CA TYR A 103 -7.80 -9.25 3.41
C TYR A 103 -6.68 -9.48 4.44
N LEU A 104 -6.76 -8.88 5.63
CA LEU A 104 -5.73 -9.03 6.67
C LEU A 104 -5.62 -10.47 7.19
N ILE A 105 -6.73 -11.14 7.52
CA ILE A 105 -6.69 -12.52 8.01
C ILE A 105 -6.34 -13.53 6.91
N GLY A 106 -6.78 -13.30 5.67
CA GLY A 106 -6.37 -14.10 4.52
C GLY A 106 -4.87 -13.97 4.24
N SER A 107 -4.32 -12.74 4.30
CA SER A 107 -2.89 -12.49 4.07
C SER A 107 -2.04 -13.06 5.20
N TYR A 108 -2.54 -13.02 6.45
CA TYR A 108 -1.93 -13.71 7.57
C TYR A 108 -1.94 -15.24 7.38
N ALA A 109 -3.03 -15.82 6.86
CA ALA A 109 -3.11 -17.25 6.58
C ALA A 109 -2.12 -17.68 5.49
N VAL A 110 -2.00 -16.91 4.40
CA VAL A 110 -0.97 -17.14 3.37
C VAL A 110 0.44 -17.06 3.97
N MET A 111 0.75 -16.01 4.74
CA MET A 111 2.10 -15.77 5.23
C MET A 111 2.54 -16.63 6.42
N HIS A 112 1.66 -16.83 7.42
CA HIS A 112 2.01 -17.45 8.69
C HIS A 112 1.49 -18.89 8.83
N LEU A 113 0.47 -19.27 8.07
CA LEU A 113 -0.07 -20.64 8.05
C LEU A 113 0.35 -21.42 6.79
N ASN A 114 1.01 -20.77 5.83
CA ASN A 114 1.46 -21.32 4.55
C ASN A 114 0.30 -21.85 3.67
N MET A 115 -0.89 -21.25 3.80
CA MET A 115 -2.03 -21.57 2.93
C MET A 115 -1.84 -20.99 1.53
N LEU A 116 -2.38 -21.67 0.51
CA LEU A 116 -2.48 -21.09 -0.82
C LEU A 116 -3.51 -19.95 -0.84
N PRO A 117 -3.34 -18.92 -1.69
CA PRO A 117 -4.31 -17.82 -1.83
C PRO A 117 -5.74 -18.29 -2.05
N GLU A 118 -5.92 -19.31 -2.90
CA GLU A 118 -7.20 -19.93 -3.23
C GLU A 118 -7.86 -20.61 -2.02
N GLU A 119 -7.08 -21.27 -1.16
CA GLU A 119 -7.57 -21.94 0.05
C GLU A 119 -8.02 -20.92 1.10
N ALA A 120 -7.19 -19.90 1.34
CA ALA A 120 -7.49 -18.82 2.27
C ALA A 120 -8.71 -17.99 1.81
N TYR A 121 -8.84 -17.74 0.50
CA TYR A 121 -10.01 -17.09 -0.07
C TYR A 121 -11.27 -17.98 0.00
N SER A 122 -11.14 -19.29 -0.26
CA SER A 122 -12.24 -20.25 -0.14
C SER A 122 -12.83 -20.27 1.27
N LEU A 123 -11.98 -20.28 2.32
CA LEU A 123 -12.44 -20.12 3.70
C LEU A 123 -13.21 -18.81 3.90
N LEU A 124 -12.69 -17.68 3.40
CA LEU A 124 -13.30 -16.36 3.56
C LEU A 124 -14.71 -16.25 2.95
N VAL A 125 -15.01 -16.98 1.87
CA VAL A 125 -16.34 -16.96 1.22
C VAL A 125 -17.25 -18.13 1.62
N SER A 126 -16.72 -19.16 2.29
CA SER A 126 -17.38 -20.46 2.59
C SER A 126 -18.74 -20.41 3.28
N ARG A 127 -19.09 -19.28 3.92
CA ARG A 127 -20.37 -19.04 4.61
C ARG A 127 -21.25 -18.03 3.87
N ASN A 128 -21.30 -18.12 2.53
CA ASN A 128 -21.96 -17.16 1.64
C ASN A 128 -21.54 -15.69 1.91
N SER A 129 -20.31 -15.50 2.38
CA SER A 129 -19.76 -14.20 2.72
C SER A 129 -19.24 -13.52 1.46
N SER A 130 -19.78 -12.33 1.17
CA SER A 130 -19.43 -11.53 0.00
C SER A 130 -18.75 -10.23 0.43
N TYR A 131 -17.70 -9.85 -0.29
CA TYR A 131 -16.88 -8.67 -0.02
C TYR A 131 -16.90 -7.75 -1.23
N ILE A 132 -17.04 -6.45 -0.99
CA ILE A 132 -16.91 -5.45 -2.06
C ILE A 132 -15.45 -5.41 -2.56
N PRO A 133 -15.20 -5.34 -3.87
CA PRO A 133 -13.85 -5.26 -4.41
C PRO A 133 -13.22 -3.90 -4.10
N PHE A 134 -11.91 -3.89 -3.92
CA PHE A 134 -11.12 -2.68 -3.77
C PHE A 134 -11.12 -1.89 -5.09
N ARG A 135 -11.46 -0.60 -4.99
CA ARG A 135 -11.43 0.35 -6.11
C ARG A 135 -10.21 1.27 -6.03
N ASP A 136 -9.93 1.94 -7.14
CA ASP A 136 -8.83 2.91 -7.24
C ASP A 136 -9.18 4.31 -6.73
N ALA A 137 -8.14 5.14 -6.65
CA ALA A 137 -8.17 6.53 -6.19
C ALA A 137 -8.70 7.55 -7.24
N SER A 138 -9.28 7.08 -8.35
CA SER A 138 -9.92 7.93 -9.37
C SER A 138 -11.09 8.75 -8.81
N PHE A 139 -11.30 9.92 -9.40
CA PHE A 139 -12.51 10.71 -9.22
C PHE A 139 -13.62 10.17 -10.13
N GLY A 140 -14.79 9.85 -9.55
CA GLY A 140 -15.94 9.31 -10.30
C GLY A 140 -16.04 7.78 -10.28
N THR A 141 -16.48 7.21 -11.41
CA THR A 141 -16.78 5.78 -11.59
C THR A 141 -15.52 4.94 -11.61
N CYS A 142 -15.51 3.80 -10.90
CA CYS A 142 -14.41 2.86 -10.99
C CYS A 142 -14.57 1.96 -12.23
N MET A 143 -13.48 1.79 -12.99
CA MET A 143 -13.44 0.97 -14.21
C MET A 143 -12.78 -0.41 -14.02
N TYR A 144 -12.21 -0.69 -12.84
CA TYR A 144 -11.43 -1.90 -12.57
C TYR A 144 -11.55 -2.30 -11.10
N ASN A 145 -12.01 -3.53 -10.84
CA ASN A 145 -12.35 -4.01 -9.51
C ASN A 145 -11.35 -5.08 -9.05
N LEU A 146 -10.55 -4.74 -8.03
CA LEU A 146 -9.55 -5.65 -7.47
C LEU A 146 -10.16 -6.45 -6.31
N ASN A 147 -10.14 -7.77 -6.37
CA ASN A 147 -10.75 -8.62 -5.34
C ASN A 147 -9.73 -9.06 -4.26
N ILE A 148 -10.20 -9.73 -3.20
CA ILE A 148 -9.32 -10.16 -2.10
C ILE A 148 -8.33 -11.25 -2.55
N LEU A 149 -8.72 -12.20 -3.40
CA LEU A 149 -7.83 -13.25 -3.93
C LEU A 149 -6.66 -12.65 -4.73
N ASP A 150 -6.88 -11.57 -5.49
CA ASP A 150 -5.80 -10.86 -6.19
C ASP A 150 -4.77 -10.30 -5.20
N CYS A 151 -5.22 -9.75 -4.06
CA CYS A 151 -4.36 -9.31 -2.97
C CYS A 151 -3.62 -10.48 -2.31
N LEU A 152 -4.29 -11.61 -2.06
CA LEU A 152 -3.66 -12.80 -1.49
C LEU A 152 -2.58 -13.39 -2.43
N ARG A 153 -2.83 -13.39 -3.74
CA ARG A 153 -1.86 -13.81 -4.77
C ARG A 153 -0.69 -12.84 -4.89
N GLY A 154 -0.94 -11.52 -4.80
CA GLY A 154 0.11 -10.50 -4.74
C GLY A 154 1.03 -10.69 -3.53
N VAL A 155 0.46 -10.91 -2.33
CA VAL A 155 1.20 -11.25 -1.11
C VAL A 155 1.99 -12.56 -1.27
N HIS A 156 1.38 -13.60 -1.83
CA HIS A 156 2.03 -14.89 -2.06
C HIS A 156 3.23 -14.78 -3.03
N LYS A 157 3.12 -14.02 -4.13
CA LYS A 157 4.24 -13.77 -5.04
C LYS A 157 5.31 -12.88 -4.41
N ALA A 158 4.95 -11.91 -3.57
CA ALA A 158 5.92 -11.11 -2.81
C ALA A 158 6.72 -11.94 -1.79
N LEU A 159 6.09 -12.94 -1.15
CA LEU A 159 6.78 -13.93 -0.32
C LEU A 159 7.71 -14.81 -1.17
N HIS A 160 7.20 -15.33 -2.29
CA HIS A 160 7.96 -16.21 -3.20
C HIS A 160 9.21 -15.54 -3.79
N TYR A 161 9.14 -14.25 -4.12
CA TYR A 161 10.26 -13.47 -4.65
C TYR A 161 11.08 -12.72 -3.57
N GLY A 162 10.80 -12.94 -2.28
CA GLY A 162 11.57 -12.36 -1.18
C GLY A 162 11.39 -10.84 -1.00
N TRP A 163 10.32 -10.24 -1.53
CA TRP A 163 9.99 -8.82 -1.34
C TRP A 163 9.29 -8.57 0.00
N LEU A 164 8.66 -9.60 0.57
CA LEU A 164 7.95 -9.54 1.84
C LEU A 164 8.67 -10.39 2.90
N ASP A 165 9.33 -9.74 3.85
CA ASP A 165 9.92 -10.39 5.02
C ASP A 165 9.68 -9.54 6.28
N PHE A 166 8.73 -9.95 7.12
CA PHE A 166 8.43 -9.29 8.39
C PHE A 166 9.43 -9.61 9.52
N SER A 167 10.47 -10.42 9.28
CA SER A 167 11.60 -10.55 10.21
C SER A 167 12.63 -9.41 10.07
N ASN A 168 12.63 -8.72 8.92
CA ASN A 168 13.53 -7.61 8.59
C ASN A 168 12.78 -6.35 8.10
N PHE A 169 11.48 -6.24 8.38
CA PHE A 169 10.66 -5.09 7.98
C PHE A 169 10.69 -3.98 9.05
N ASP A 170 11.32 -2.86 8.74
CA ASP A 170 11.25 -1.66 9.57
C ASP A 170 9.94 -0.89 9.30
N VAL A 171 8.95 -1.16 10.16
CA VAL A 171 7.65 -0.48 10.12
C VAL A 171 7.75 1.01 10.47
N GLU A 172 8.75 1.42 11.26
CA GLU A 172 8.90 2.81 11.67
C GLU A 172 9.63 3.61 10.58
N GLU A 173 10.58 3.01 9.83
CA GLU A 173 11.10 3.62 8.58
C GLU A 173 9.96 3.76 7.54
N TYR A 174 9.11 2.74 7.35
CA TYR A 174 7.96 2.81 6.45
C TYR A 174 6.97 3.92 6.84
N GLU A 175 6.50 3.92 8.10
CA GLU A 175 5.52 4.90 8.59
C GLU A 175 6.11 6.31 8.76
N HIS A 176 7.43 6.46 8.81
CA HIS A 176 8.10 7.75 8.68
C HIS A 176 8.03 8.25 7.23
N TYR A 177 8.55 7.47 6.28
CA TYR A 177 8.76 7.92 4.89
C TYR A 177 7.50 7.95 4.03
N GLU A 178 6.42 7.23 4.39
CA GLU A 178 5.15 7.35 3.67
C GLU A 178 4.47 8.73 3.86
N ARG A 179 4.91 9.53 4.85
CA ARG A 179 4.32 10.84 5.16
C ARG A 179 4.80 11.94 4.23
N ALA A 180 3.99 12.98 4.04
CA ALA A 180 4.36 14.07 3.15
C ALA A 180 5.53 14.90 3.71
N GLU A 181 5.57 15.13 5.02
CA GLU A 181 6.65 15.87 5.67
C GLU A 181 8.03 15.24 5.49
N ASN A 182 8.11 13.93 5.22
CA ASN A 182 9.35 13.16 5.13
C ASN A 182 9.70 12.69 3.70
N GLY A 183 8.93 13.09 2.68
CA GLY A 183 9.23 12.84 1.26
C GLY A 183 8.19 12.04 0.48
N ASP A 184 7.18 11.45 1.13
CA ASP A 184 6.09 10.71 0.49
C ASP A 184 6.62 9.60 -0.45
N LEU A 185 7.40 8.66 0.11
CA LEU A 185 8.10 7.59 -0.60
C LEU A 185 7.87 6.20 0.03
N ASN A 186 7.80 5.16 -0.79
CA ASN A 186 7.67 3.76 -0.36
C ASN A 186 8.47 2.83 -1.28
N TRP A 187 9.06 1.76 -0.72
CA TRP A 187 9.60 0.65 -1.50
C TRP A 187 8.46 -0.19 -2.09
N ILE A 188 8.59 -0.52 -3.38
CA ILE A 188 7.69 -1.43 -4.10
C ILE A 188 8.35 -2.79 -4.32
N ILE A 189 9.64 -2.79 -4.63
CA ILE A 189 10.50 -3.97 -4.57
C ILE A 189 11.75 -3.57 -3.78
N PRO A 190 11.98 -4.12 -2.56
CA PRO A 190 13.15 -3.77 -1.74
C PRO A 190 14.45 -3.87 -2.53
N GLY A 191 15.27 -2.82 -2.47
CA GLY A 191 16.55 -2.76 -3.18
C GLY A 191 16.48 -2.66 -4.72
N LYS A 192 15.29 -2.56 -5.35
CA LYS A 192 15.19 -2.29 -6.80
C LYS A 192 14.25 -1.14 -7.19
N PHE A 193 13.09 -0.98 -6.54
CA PHE A 193 12.15 0.10 -6.88
C PHE A 193 11.63 0.88 -5.67
N LEU A 194 11.92 2.18 -5.66
CA LEU A 194 11.31 3.17 -4.78
C LEU A 194 10.32 4.03 -5.58
N ALA A 195 9.09 4.17 -5.10
CA ALA A 195 8.07 5.05 -5.67
C ALA A 195 7.88 6.28 -4.77
N PHE A 196 7.97 7.49 -5.33
CA PHE A 196 7.93 8.73 -4.53
C PHE A 196 7.21 9.91 -5.20
N SER A 197 6.84 10.92 -4.41
CA SER A 197 6.22 12.18 -4.86
C SER A 197 7.26 13.11 -5.51
N GLY A 198 6.92 13.72 -6.65
CA GLY A 198 7.89 14.45 -7.47
C GLY A 198 8.48 15.72 -6.82
N PRO A 199 9.82 15.91 -6.79
CA PRO A 199 10.45 17.10 -6.23
C PRO A 199 10.05 18.43 -6.90
N HIS A 200 10.42 19.54 -6.23
CA HIS A 200 10.13 20.92 -6.62
C HIS A 200 11.41 21.80 -6.62
N PRO A 201 11.36 23.06 -7.09
CA PRO A 201 12.56 23.92 -7.16
C PRO A 201 13.09 24.34 -5.79
N LYS A 202 12.27 24.32 -4.73
CA LYS A 202 12.64 24.65 -3.35
C LYS A 202 11.77 23.84 -2.40
N SER A 203 12.32 23.45 -1.25
CA SER A 203 11.48 22.93 -0.16
C SER A 203 10.66 24.07 0.43
N LYS A 204 9.33 23.90 0.52
CA LYS A 204 8.39 24.90 1.07
C LYS A 204 7.10 24.21 1.50
N ILE A 205 6.34 24.82 2.42
CA ILE A 205 4.95 24.43 2.64
C ILE A 205 4.07 25.25 1.69
N GLU A 206 3.22 24.59 0.91
CA GLU A 206 2.29 25.23 -0.03
C GLU A 206 0.87 24.70 0.22
N ASN A 207 -0.06 25.60 0.59
CA ASN A 207 -1.43 25.25 0.96
C ASN A 207 -1.54 24.12 2.01
N GLY A 208 -0.59 24.06 2.94
CA GLY A 208 -0.50 23.03 3.98
C GLY A 208 0.12 21.70 3.54
N TYR A 209 0.51 21.53 2.27
CA TYR A 209 1.27 20.36 1.81
C TYR A 209 2.77 20.68 1.77
N PRO A 210 3.63 19.90 2.43
CA PRO A 210 5.07 20.05 2.33
C PRO A 210 5.57 19.61 0.95
N LEU A 211 6.33 20.50 0.31
CA LEU A 211 7.04 20.26 -0.93
C LEU A 211 8.53 20.16 -0.64
N HIS A 212 9.20 19.25 -1.34
CA HIS A 212 10.62 18.95 -1.13
C HIS A 212 11.44 19.22 -2.39
N ALA A 213 12.60 19.84 -2.21
CA ALA A 213 13.64 19.89 -3.22
C ALA A 213 14.37 18.53 -3.34
N PRO A 214 15.07 18.25 -4.47
CA PRO A 214 15.87 17.04 -4.66
C PRO A 214 16.76 16.66 -3.46
N GLU A 215 17.39 17.63 -2.83
CA GLU A 215 18.36 17.44 -1.73
C GLU A 215 17.75 16.80 -0.48
N ALA A 216 16.44 16.89 -0.26
CA ALA A 216 15.77 16.17 0.83
C ALA A 216 15.84 14.63 0.66
N TYR A 217 15.88 14.16 -0.61
CA TYR A 217 15.91 12.75 -0.95
C TYR A 217 17.33 12.18 -1.02
N ILE A 218 18.32 13.01 -1.38
CA ILE A 218 19.71 12.59 -1.65
C ILE A 218 20.35 11.76 -0.51
N PRO A 219 20.22 12.11 0.78
CA PRO A 219 20.78 11.29 1.87
C PRO A 219 20.18 9.89 1.93
N TYR A 220 18.85 9.77 1.76
CA TYR A 220 18.16 8.47 1.75
C TYR A 220 18.55 7.67 0.49
N PHE A 221 18.59 8.32 -0.66
CA PHE A 221 18.92 7.67 -1.94
C PHE A 221 20.35 7.10 -1.93
N ARG A 222 21.32 7.82 -1.36
CA ARG A 222 22.69 7.29 -1.14
C ARG A 222 22.72 6.15 -0.12
N LYS A 223 22.04 6.29 1.03
CA LYS A 223 21.96 5.23 2.07
C LYS A 223 21.46 3.90 1.50
N HIS A 224 20.50 3.94 0.59
CA HIS A 224 19.83 2.75 0.05
C HIS A 224 20.23 2.38 -1.40
N ASN A 225 21.45 2.76 -1.82
CA ASN A 225 22.04 2.39 -3.11
C ASN A 225 21.14 2.67 -4.34
N ILE A 226 20.45 3.81 -4.35
CA ILE A 226 19.69 4.28 -5.51
C ILE A 226 20.68 4.93 -6.48
N THR A 227 20.78 4.41 -7.70
CA THR A 227 21.67 4.92 -8.76
C THR A 227 20.93 5.81 -9.75
N THR A 228 19.67 5.48 -10.04
CA THR A 228 18.96 5.95 -11.23
C THR A 228 17.60 6.53 -10.86
N ILE A 229 17.31 7.74 -11.34
CA ILE A 229 16.08 8.48 -11.03
C ILE A 229 15.29 8.70 -12.31
N ILE A 230 14.02 8.25 -12.33
CA ILE A 230 13.15 8.34 -13.49
C ILE A 230 11.99 9.31 -13.20
N ARG A 231 11.90 10.38 -13.98
CA ARG A 231 10.84 11.40 -13.91
C ARG A 231 9.81 11.19 -15.01
N LEU A 232 8.55 11.04 -14.61
CA LEU A 232 7.42 10.76 -15.50
C LEU A 232 6.48 11.96 -15.73
N ASN A 233 6.83 13.14 -15.22
CA ASN A 233 6.04 14.38 -15.28
C ASN A 233 6.85 15.57 -15.78
N LYS A 234 6.16 16.67 -16.09
CA LYS A 234 6.75 17.97 -16.48
C LYS A 234 7.89 18.38 -15.55
N LYS A 235 8.89 19.07 -16.08
CA LYS A 235 10.17 19.34 -15.39
C LYS A 235 10.03 20.38 -14.26
N MET A 236 9.44 19.96 -13.13
CA MET A 236 9.22 20.77 -11.93
C MET A 236 10.51 21.16 -11.18
N TYR A 237 11.68 20.66 -11.60
CA TYR A 237 12.98 20.95 -11.01
C TYR A 237 14.09 20.66 -12.03
N ASP A 238 15.28 21.21 -11.81
CA ASP A 238 16.44 20.93 -12.66
C ASP A 238 17.04 19.55 -12.34
N ALA A 239 17.18 18.69 -13.36
CA ALA A 239 17.76 17.36 -13.23
C ALA A 239 19.22 17.39 -12.72
N ARG A 240 19.95 18.49 -12.97
CA ARG A 240 21.32 18.69 -12.51
C ARG A 240 21.49 18.51 -11.01
N ARG A 241 20.47 18.88 -10.22
CA ARG A 241 20.48 18.72 -8.75
C ARG A 241 20.61 17.27 -8.28
N PHE A 242 20.32 16.30 -9.14
CA PHE A 242 20.64 14.89 -8.91
C PHE A 242 21.91 14.45 -9.64
N THR A 243 22.15 14.84 -10.90
CA THR A 243 23.35 14.39 -11.63
C THR A 243 24.65 14.95 -11.06
N ASP A 244 24.66 16.21 -10.61
CA ASP A 244 25.77 16.86 -9.91
C ASP A 244 26.03 16.22 -8.53
N SER A 245 25.09 15.38 -8.06
CA SER A 245 25.18 14.57 -6.84
C SER A 245 25.46 13.08 -7.11
N GLY A 246 25.74 12.69 -8.36
CA GLY A 246 26.18 11.33 -8.72
C GLY A 246 25.06 10.35 -9.05
N PHE A 247 23.82 10.80 -9.26
CA PHE A 247 22.72 9.94 -9.74
C PHE A 247 22.52 10.07 -11.24
N GLU A 248 22.17 8.99 -11.93
CA GLU A 248 21.59 9.09 -13.27
C GLU A 248 20.19 9.71 -13.20
N HIS A 249 19.83 10.53 -14.19
CA HIS A 249 18.50 11.12 -14.29
C HIS A 249 17.91 10.93 -15.69
N GLN A 250 16.68 10.43 -15.76
CA GLN A 250 15.99 10.07 -17.00
C GLN A 250 14.59 10.68 -17.06
N ASP A 251 14.28 11.37 -18.15
CA ASP A 251 12.98 12.02 -18.41
C ASP A 251 12.11 11.17 -19.34
N LEU A 252 11.10 10.47 -18.81
CA LEU A 252 10.12 9.67 -19.55
C LEU A 252 8.71 10.26 -19.39
N PHE A 253 8.51 11.47 -19.93
CA PHE A 253 7.26 12.20 -19.79
C PHE A 253 6.07 11.58 -20.55
N PHE A 254 4.93 11.50 -19.88
CA PHE A 254 3.59 11.35 -20.48
C PHE A 254 2.54 12.10 -19.64
N VAL A 255 1.37 12.36 -20.21
CA VAL A 255 0.32 13.25 -19.65
C VAL A 255 -0.23 12.71 -18.31
N ASP A 256 -0.70 13.61 -17.43
CA ASP A 256 -1.24 13.17 -16.13
C ASP A 256 -2.59 12.46 -16.28
N GLY A 257 -2.74 11.30 -15.64
CA GLY A 257 -3.90 10.42 -15.79
C GLY A 257 -3.96 9.61 -17.09
N SER A 258 -3.08 9.86 -18.08
CA SER A 258 -3.01 9.04 -19.30
C SER A 258 -2.24 7.72 -19.07
N THR A 259 -2.26 6.88 -20.10
CA THR A 259 -1.39 5.70 -20.23
C THR A 259 -0.05 6.10 -20.90
N PRO A 260 1.03 5.32 -20.71
CA PRO A 260 2.27 5.47 -21.48
C PRO A 260 2.15 4.75 -22.84
N ASN A 261 2.94 5.18 -23.84
CA ASN A 261 3.06 4.46 -25.11
C ASN A 261 4.14 3.36 -25.06
N ASP A 262 4.15 2.46 -26.04
CA ASP A 262 5.07 1.32 -26.14
C ASP A 262 6.55 1.72 -26.28
N SER A 263 6.85 2.96 -26.69
CA SER A 263 8.21 3.49 -26.65
C SER A 263 8.64 3.78 -25.22
N ILE A 264 7.80 4.49 -24.46
CA ILE A 264 8.03 4.79 -23.03
C ILE A 264 8.16 3.50 -22.20
N VAL A 265 7.30 2.49 -22.45
CA VAL A 265 7.38 1.20 -21.75
C VAL A 265 8.71 0.48 -22.04
N ARG A 266 9.10 0.34 -23.31
CA ARG A 266 10.37 -0.32 -23.68
C ARG A 266 11.58 0.43 -23.15
N THR A 267 11.59 1.76 -23.22
CA THR A 267 12.69 2.58 -22.71
C THR A 267 12.80 2.50 -21.19
N PHE A 268 11.66 2.52 -20.46
CA PHE A 268 11.64 2.31 -19.02
C PHE A 268 12.21 0.94 -18.64
N LEU A 269 11.77 -0.13 -19.30
CA LEU A 269 12.26 -1.49 -19.05
C LEU A 269 13.76 -1.58 -19.30
N ASN A 270 14.25 -1.08 -20.44
CA ASN A 270 15.68 -1.08 -20.77
C ASN A 270 16.52 -0.30 -19.74
N ILE A 271 16.08 0.87 -19.25
CA ILE A 271 16.76 1.58 -18.16
C ILE A 271 16.78 0.72 -16.89
N CYS A 272 15.65 0.11 -16.51
CA CYS A 272 15.53 -0.67 -15.29
C CYS A 272 16.33 -1.99 -15.32
N GLU A 273 16.52 -2.57 -16.51
CA GLU A 273 17.33 -3.77 -16.77
C GLU A 273 18.84 -3.50 -16.68
N ASN A 274 19.30 -2.31 -17.09
CA ASN A 274 20.72 -1.94 -17.10
C ASN A 274 21.18 -1.14 -15.86
N ALA A 275 20.27 -0.56 -15.08
CA ALA A 275 20.61 0.20 -13.87
C ALA A 275 21.33 -0.67 -12.81
N GLU A 276 22.54 -0.26 -12.42
CA GLU A 276 23.45 -0.97 -11.50
C GLU A 276 22.88 -1.15 -10.09
N GLY A 277 22.04 -0.21 -9.62
CA GLY A 277 21.43 -0.24 -8.29
C GLY A 277 19.91 -0.13 -8.30
N ALA A 278 19.39 0.45 -7.22
CA ALA A 278 17.97 0.72 -7.05
C ALA A 278 17.52 1.94 -7.86
N ILE A 279 16.25 1.95 -8.25
CA ILE A 279 15.67 2.96 -9.14
C ILE A 279 14.58 3.72 -8.40
N ALA A 280 14.67 5.04 -8.37
CA ALA A 280 13.65 5.91 -7.81
C ALA A 280 12.76 6.47 -8.92
N VAL A 281 11.47 6.10 -8.93
CA VAL A 281 10.52 6.49 -9.97
C VAL A 281 9.49 7.46 -9.40
N HIS A 282 9.31 8.63 -10.02
CA HIS A 282 8.29 9.59 -9.61
C HIS A 282 7.48 10.13 -10.79
N CYS A 283 6.26 10.55 -10.49
CA CYS A 283 5.46 11.44 -11.32
C CYS A 283 5.12 12.68 -10.48
N LYS A 284 3.89 13.19 -10.54
CA LYS A 284 3.42 14.24 -9.62
C LYS A 284 3.20 13.66 -8.22
N ALA A 285 2.15 12.86 -8.00
CA ALA A 285 1.88 12.22 -6.70
C ALA A 285 2.67 10.91 -6.46
N GLY A 286 3.37 10.36 -7.46
CA GLY A 286 4.07 9.08 -7.33
C GLY A 286 3.15 7.86 -7.26
N LEU A 287 1.95 7.93 -7.85
CA LEU A 287 0.89 6.91 -7.70
C LEU A 287 0.49 6.26 -9.03
N GLY A 288 -0.18 7.01 -9.91
CA GLY A 288 -0.67 6.49 -11.20
C GLY A 288 0.44 6.09 -12.16
N ARG A 289 1.00 7.06 -12.89
CA ARG A 289 2.09 6.89 -13.87
C ARG A 289 3.27 6.06 -13.33
N THR A 290 3.68 6.32 -12.08
CA THR A 290 4.73 5.57 -11.37
C THR A 290 4.39 4.11 -11.18
N GLY A 291 3.23 3.79 -10.61
CA GLY A 291 2.79 2.40 -10.43
C GLY A 291 2.62 1.68 -11.77
N THR A 292 2.15 2.39 -12.80
CA THR A 292 1.91 1.81 -14.15
C THR A 292 3.18 1.21 -14.73
N LEU A 293 4.28 1.96 -14.76
CA LEU A 293 5.55 1.46 -15.32
C LEU A 293 6.23 0.43 -14.43
N ILE A 294 6.17 0.57 -13.10
CA ILE A 294 6.68 -0.46 -12.18
C ILE A 294 5.89 -1.77 -12.36
N ALA A 295 4.56 -1.72 -12.54
CA ALA A 295 3.75 -2.90 -12.85
C ALA A 295 4.17 -3.56 -14.17
N CYS A 296 4.53 -2.79 -15.21
CA CYS A 296 5.07 -3.35 -16.44
C CYS A 296 6.35 -4.18 -16.20
N TYR A 297 7.27 -3.68 -15.37
CA TYR A 297 8.46 -4.45 -14.96
C TYR A 297 8.09 -5.69 -14.14
N MET A 298 7.14 -5.58 -13.21
CA MET A 298 6.68 -6.70 -12.38
C MET A 298 6.07 -7.83 -13.21
N MET A 299 5.21 -7.51 -14.18
CA MET A 299 4.64 -8.49 -15.10
C MET A 299 5.73 -9.12 -15.97
N LYS A 300 6.65 -8.32 -16.53
CA LYS A 300 7.73 -8.82 -17.39
C LYS A 300 8.69 -9.74 -16.65
N HIS A 301 9.36 -9.25 -15.61
CA HIS A 301 10.47 -9.96 -14.97
C HIS A 301 10.02 -11.05 -13.99
N TYR A 302 8.84 -10.90 -13.39
CA TYR A 302 8.33 -11.78 -12.33
C TYR A 302 6.97 -12.45 -12.64
N ARG A 303 6.42 -12.26 -13.84
CA ARG A 303 5.22 -13.00 -14.31
C ARG A 303 4.03 -12.89 -13.35
N LEU A 304 3.87 -11.72 -12.74
CA LEU A 304 2.64 -11.31 -12.04
C LEU A 304 1.53 -11.07 -13.05
N THR A 305 0.28 -11.31 -12.67
CA THR A 305 -0.87 -10.75 -13.40
C THR A 305 -0.94 -9.23 -13.16
N ALA A 306 -1.69 -8.54 -14.01
CA ALA A 306 -1.99 -7.13 -13.80
C ALA A 306 -2.67 -6.88 -12.45
N ALA A 307 -3.68 -7.71 -12.10
CA ALA A 307 -4.35 -7.65 -10.80
C ALA A 307 -3.38 -7.86 -9.62
N GLU A 308 -2.51 -8.87 -9.66
CA GLU A 308 -1.49 -9.12 -8.62
C GLU A 308 -0.51 -7.95 -8.47
N ALA A 309 -0.08 -7.36 -9.59
CA ALA A 309 0.83 -6.22 -9.60
C ALA A 309 0.14 -4.96 -9.03
N ILE A 310 -1.09 -4.65 -9.46
CA ILE A 310 -1.91 -3.56 -8.90
C ILE A 310 -2.09 -3.77 -7.39
N ALA A 311 -2.39 -4.99 -6.96
CA ALA A 311 -2.58 -5.30 -5.54
C ALA A 311 -1.30 -5.05 -4.73
N TRP A 312 -0.18 -5.64 -5.13
CA TRP A 312 1.09 -5.51 -4.40
C TRP A 312 1.56 -4.04 -4.33
N ILE A 313 1.47 -3.31 -5.45
CA ILE A 313 1.85 -1.90 -5.49
C ILE A 313 0.93 -1.06 -4.57
N ARG A 314 -0.37 -1.38 -4.47
CA ARG A 314 -1.30 -0.71 -3.53
C ARG A 314 -1.06 -1.05 -2.06
N ILE A 315 -0.67 -2.29 -1.76
CA ILE A 315 -0.27 -2.70 -0.39
C ILE A 315 1.00 -1.95 0.04
N CYS A 316 1.97 -1.80 -0.87
CA CYS A 316 3.20 -1.05 -0.62
C CYS A 316 2.97 0.47 -0.59
N ARG A 317 2.12 1.00 -1.48
CA ARG A 317 1.85 2.43 -1.65
C ARG A 317 0.37 2.66 -2.06
N PRO A 318 -0.54 2.92 -1.10
CA PRO A 318 -1.97 3.10 -1.35
C PRO A 318 -2.31 4.13 -2.43
N GLY A 319 -3.38 3.86 -3.19
CA GLY A 319 -3.86 4.73 -4.27
C GLY A 319 -3.08 4.65 -5.60
N SER A 320 -2.09 3.76 -5.71
CA SER A 320 -1.30 3.57 -6.94
C SER A 320 -2.10 2.94 -8.10
N ILE A 321 -1.72 3.28 -9.35
CA ILE A 321 -2.34 2.90 -10.64
C ILE A 321 -3.82 3.35 -10.73
N ILE A 322 -4.12 4.35 -11.54
CA ILE A 322 -5.36 5.14 -11.42
C ILE A 322 -6.13 5.20 -12.75
N GLY A 323 -7.46 5.00 -12.69
CA GLY A 323 -8.34 5.10 -13.85
C GLY A 323 -7.94 4.14 -14.99
N PRO A 324 -7.86 4.62 -16.26
CA PRO A 324 -7.52 3.81 -17.43
C PRO A 324 -6.17 3.07 -17.35
N GLN A 325 -5.25 3.51 -16.49
CA GLN A 325 -3.95 2.86 -16.29
C GLN A 325 -4.07 1.41 -15.80
N GLN A 326 -5.20 1.04 -15.19
CA GLN A 326 -5.49 -0.32 -14.73
C GLN A 326 -5.81 -1.25 -15.91
N ASN A 327 -6.66 -0.80 -16.84
CA ASN A 327 -6.99 -1.54 -18.06
C ASN A 327 -5.73 -1.71 -18.95
N PHE A 328 -4.91 -0.65 -19.05
CA PHE A 328 -3.65 -0.72 -19.79
C PHE A 328 -2.67 -1.79 -19.28
N VAL A 329 -2.52 -1.98 -17.96
CA VAL A 329 -1.64 -3.04 -17.44
C VAL A 329 -2.24 -4.43 -17.66
N GLU A 330 -3.57 -4.58 -17.62
CA GLU A 330 -4.27 -5.81 -18.01
C GLU A 330 -4.00 -6.16 -19.49
N GLU A 331 -4.15 -5.18 -20.39
CA GLU A 331 -3.89 -5.30 -21.83
C GLU A 331 -2.42 -5.67 -22.13
N LYS A 332 -1.46 -5.10 -21.39
CA LYS A 332 -0.02 -5.37 -21.59
C LYS A 332 0.48 -6.66 -20.92
N GLN A 333 -0.29 -7.29 -20.04
CA GLN A 333 0.14 -8.48 -19.28
C GLN A 333 0.74 -9.56 -20.19
N ASN A 334 0.02 -9.93 -21.26
CA ASN A 334 0.40 -11.07 -22.10
C ASN A 334 1.64 -10.80 -22.98
N SER A 335 1.83 -9.57 -23.48
CA SER A 335 3.05 -9.23 -24.24
C SER A 335 4.27 -9.20 -23.30
N LEU A 336 4.13 -8.54 -22.14
CA LEU A 336 5.20 -8.43 -21.16
C LEU A 336 5.60 -9.80 -20.59
N TRP A 337 4.67 -10.74 -20.40
CA TRP A 337 5.01 -12.12 -20.06
C TRP A 337 5.88 -12.79 -21.12
N ALA A 338 5.53 -12.67 -22.41
CA ALA A 338 6.31 -13.25 -23.51
C ALA A 338 7.69 -12.58 -23.66
N GLU A 339 7.76 -11.24 -23.63
CA GLU A 339 9.01 -10.47 -23.59
C GLU A 339 9.87 -10.86 -22.38
N GLY A 340 9.23 -11.20 -21.25
CA GLY A 340 9.87 -11.66 -20.03
C GLY A 340 10.40 -13.08 -20.11
N ASP A 341 9.67 -13.99 -20.74
CA ASP A 341 10.09 -15.37 -20.97
C ASP A 341 11.31 -15.40 -21.91
N VAL A 342 11.30 -14.62 -23.01
CA VAL A 342 12.46 -14.41 -23.90
C VAL A 342 13.65 -13.75 -23.18
N PHE A 343 13.41 -12.75 -22.33
CA PHE A 343 14.47 -12.12 -21.53
C PHE A 343 15.12 -13.13 -20.56
N ARG A 344 14.32 -13.96 -19.88
CA ARG A 344 14.83 -15.00 -18.97
C ARG A 344 15.67 -16.04 -19.72
N GLU A 345 15.21 -16.50 -20.88
CA GLU A 345 15.95 -17.43 -21.74
C GLU A 345 17.30 -16.84 -22.18
N LYS A 346 17.31 -15.60 -22.69
CA LYS A 346 18.56 -14.91 -23.06
C LYS A 346 19.53 -14.81 -21.88
N MET A 347 19.06 -14.41 -20.71
CA MET A 347 19.88 -14.28 -19.49
C MET A 347 20.44 -15.63 -18.99
N LEU A 348 19.75 -16.75 -19.23
CA LEU A 348 20.29 -18.09 -18.96
C LEU A 348 21.40 -18.44 -19.96
N ASN A 349 21.12 -18.27 -21.26
CA ASN A 349 22.08 -18.57 -22.33
C ASN A 349 23.37 -17.74 -22.22
N GLU A 350 23.28 -16.45 -21.84
CA GLU A 350 24.46 -15.61 -21.60
C GLU A 350 25.26 -16.04 -20.36
N ARG A 351 24.61 -16.51 -19.30
CA ARG A 351 25.28 -17.07 -18.11
C ARG A 351 25.95 -18.41 -18.39
N GLU A 352 25.38 -19.24 -19.25
CA GLU A 352 25.99 -20.52 -19.65
C GLU A 352 27.17 -20.30 -20.60
N ASN A 353 27.02 -19.45 -21.61
CA ASN A 353 28.12 -19.04 -22.48
C ASN A 353 29.24 -18.34 -21.71
N GLY A 354 28.92 -17.49 -20.73
CA GLY A 354 29.90 -16.85 -19.84
C GLY A 354 30.67 -17.86 -18.98
N LYS A 355 29.98 -18.86 -18.40
CA LYS A 355 30.64 -19.98 -17.71
C LYS A 355 31.53 -20.78 -18.66
N MET A 356 31.06 -21.11 -19.86
CA MET A 356 31.86 -21.84 -20.85
C MET A 356 33.09 -21.05 -21.31
N ALA A 357 32.99 -19.72 -21.42
CA ALA A 357 34.13 -18.85 -21.71
C ALA A 357 35.15 -18.87 -20.55
N VAL A 358 34.71 -18.74 -19.30
CA VAL A 358 35.58 -18.85 -18.12
C VAL A 358 36.24 -20.23 -18.02
N THR A 359 35.50 -21.32 -18.25
CA THR A 359 36.07 -22.67 -18.28
C THR A 359 37.12 -22.82 -19.38
N ARG A 360 36.88 -22.28 -20.58
CA ARG A 360 37.86 -22.30 -21.69
C ARG A 360 39.12 -21.51 -21.36
N ILE A 361 39.00 -20.35 -20.70
CA ILE A 361 40.13 -19.55 -20.23
C ILE A 361 40.94 -20.33 -19.19
N LEU A 362 40.27 -20.97 -18.21
CA LEU A 362 40.93 -21.80 -17.19
C LEU A 362 41.62 -23.05 -17.76
N SER A 363 41.17 -23.57 -18.90
CA SER A 363 41.84 -24.65 -19.64
C SER A 363 42.88 -24.15 -20.67
N GLY A 364 43.10 -22.84 -20.76
CA GLY A 364 43.93 -22.20 -21.78
C GLY A 364 44.88 -21.15 -21.19
N VAL A 365 45.52 -21.47 -20.06
CA VAL A 365 46.52 -20.62 -19.40
C VAL A 365 47.95 -21.02 -19.78
N ASP A 366 48.12 -21.39 -21.06
CA ASP A 366 49.39 -21.39 -21.79
C ASP A 366 49.13 -20.62 -23.11
N ASP A 367 50.15 -19.92 -23.62
CA ASP A 367 50.11 -19.03 -24.81
C ASP A 367 49.15 -17.82 -24.75
N ILE A 368 49.46 -16.86 -23.88
CA ILE A 368 49.02 -15.46 -24.07
C ILE A 368 49.94 -14.76 -25.06
N THR A 369 49.40 -14.27 -26.18
CA THR A 369 50.06 -13.23 -27.01
C THR A 369 49.17 -12.00 -27.11
N ILE A 370 49.69 -10.83 -26.72
CA ILE A 370 48.97 -9.55 -26.78
C ILE A 370 49.11 -8.95 -28.17
N ASN A 371 48.00 -8.58 -28.81
CA ASN A 371 48.03 -7.58 -29.87
C ASN A 371 46.74 -6.76 -29.88
N GLY A 372 46.87 -5.43 -29.80
CA GLY A 372 45.72 -4.52 -29.66
C GLY A 372 45.31 -3.86 -30.97
N SER A 373 44.02 -3.53 -31.11
CA SER A 373 43.55 -2.59 -32.14
C SER A 373 42.23 -1.93 -31.71
N ASN A 374 42.17 -0.62 -31.92
CA ASN A 374 41.10 0.27 -31.46
C ASN A 374 40.25 0.75 -32.66
N LYS A 375 38.91 0.81 -32.56
CA LYS A 375 38.06 1.50 -33.56
C LYS A 375 36.62 1.81 -33.10
N ASN A 376 36.39 3.10 -32.88
CA ASN A 376 35.17 3.91 -33.06
C ASN A 376 33.77 3.25 -33.03
N ARG A 377 33.08 3.43 -31.89
CA ARG A 377 31.89 4.31 -31.74
C ARG A 377 31.13 4.69 -33.03
N GLY A 378 29.86 4.27 -33.12
CA GLY A 378 28.87 4.83 -34.06
C GLY A 378 27.60 5.25 -33.31
N SER A 379 27.31 6.56 -33.30
CA SER A 379 26.16 7.12 -32.58
C SER A 379 24.90 7.10 -33.45
N LYS A 380 23.83 6.42 -33.00
CA LYS A 380 22.47 6.69 -33.50
C LYS A 380 21.77 7.68 -32.57
N LYS A 381 21.02 8.60 -33.17
CA LYS A 381 20.27 9.66 -32.50
C LYS A 381 18.81 9.47 -32.91
N GLU A 382 17.97 9.08 -31.96
CA GLU A 382 16.53 8.92 -32.21
C GLU A 382 15.82 10.24 -31.90
N GLU A 383 14.86 10.61 -32.74
CA GLU A 383 14.16 11.89 -32.63
C GLU A 383 12.97 11.74 -31.67
N MET A 384 12.92 12.61 -30.66
CA MET A 384 11.89 12.60 -29.63
C MET A 384 10.78 13.58 -30.03
N GLU A 385 9.62 13.07 -30.40
CA GLU A 385 8.47 13.89 -30.82
C GLU A 385 8.09 14.90 -29.73
N MET A 386 8.04 16.18 -30.13
CA MET A 386 7.84 17.29 -29.20
C MET A 386 6.34 17.52 -28.97
N TYR A 387 5.79 16.87 -27.95
CA TYR A 387 4.42 17.13 -27.48
C TYR A 387 4.22 18.63 -27.18
N ASN A 388 3.19 19.21 -27.79
CA ASN A 388 2.92 20.64 -27.72
C ASN A 388 2.25 20.98 -26.38
N ASP A 389 2.90 21.78 -25.53
CA ASP A 389 2.59 21.81 -24.08
C ASP A 389 1.54 22.86 -23.65
N GLU A 390 0.83 23.44 -24.62
CA GLU A 390 0.03 24.67 -24.48
C GLU A 390 -1.29 24.47 -23.71
N GLU A 391 -1.98 23.34 -23.87
CA GLU A 391 -3.35 23.15 -23.37
C GLU A 391 -3.47 23.04 -21.82
N GLU A 392 -2.41 22.64 -21.12
CA GLU A 392 -2.50 22.29 -19.69
C GLU A 392 -2.30 23.49 -18.74
N ARG A 393 -2.19 24.73 -19.25
CA ARG A 393 -1.58 25.86 -18.50
C ARG A 393 -2.38 26.43 -17.33
N ASN A 394 -3.68 26.12 -17.21
CA ASN A 394 -4.59 26.68 -16.19
C ASN A 394 -5.42 25.63 -15.41
N GLY A 395 -5.11 24.33 -15.52
CA GLY A 395 -5.94 23.24 -14.97
C GLY A 395 -5.39 22.56 -13.71
N LEU A 396 -6.27 22.20 -12.75
CA LEU A 396 -5.92 21.33 -11.61
C LEU A 396 -5.80 19.86 -12.06
N THR A 397 -4.58 19.37 -12.19
CA THR A 397 -4.26 18.00 -12.63
C THR A 397 -4.71 16.94 -11.61
N GLN A 398 -4.78 15.67 -12.02
CA GLN A 398 -5.12 14.55 -11.12
C GLN A 398 -4.13 14.47 -9.95
N GLY A 399 -2.84 14.62 -10.24
CA GLY A 399 -1.75 14.63 -9.26
C GLY A 399 -1.78 15.79 -8.27
N ASP A 400 -2.31 16.96 -8.63
CA ASP A 400 -2.52 18.06 -7.66
C ASP A 400 -3.59 17.69 -6.64
N LYS A 401 -4.73 17.18 -7.15
CA LYS A 401 -5.86 16.78 -6.32
C LYS A 401 -5.46 15.68 -5.33
N LEU A 402 -4.72 14.67 -5.79
CA LEU A 402 -4.20 13.58 -4.94
C LEU A 402 -3.26 14.08 -3.83
N ARG A 403 -2.37 15.03 -4.13
CA ARG A 403 -1.47 15.66 -3.15
C ARG A 403 -2.25 16.47 -2.10
N ALA A 404 -3.17 17.32 -2.54
CA ALA A 404 -4.03 18.10 -1.66
C ALA A 404 -4.91 17.22 -0.75
N LEU A 405 -5.33 16.05 -1.23
CA LEU A 405 -6.06 15.05 -0.44
C LEU A 405 -5.16 14.29 0.55
N LYS A 406 -3.86 14.14 0.28
CA LYS A 406 -2.90 13.54 1.25
C LYS A 406 -2.56 14.52 2.38
N SER A 407 -2.31 15.79 2.05
CA SER A 407 -2.13 16.87 3.05
C SER A 407 -3.25 16.92 4.11
N LYS A 408 -4.51 16.83 3.67
CA LYS A 408 -5.70 16.91 4.54
C LYS A 408 -5.87 15.72 5.50
N ARG A 409 -5.11 14.63 5.35
CA ARG A 409 -5.11 13.48 6.26
C ARG A 409 -4.13 13.66 7.41
N GLN A 410 -2.88 14.04 7.12
CA GLN A 410 -1.82 14.21 8.12
C GLN A 410 -2.13 15.29 9.17
N ALA A 411 -2.83 16.36 8.77
CA ALA A 411 -3.35 17.38 9.70
C ALA A 411 -4.45 16.87 10.67
N ARG A 412 -4.88 15.61 10.57
CA ARG A 412 -5.83 14.96 11.49
C ARG A 412 -5.15 13.89 12.34
N SER A 413 -4.18 13.15 11.81
CA SER A 413 -3.43 12.14 12.56
C SER A 413 -2.38 12.74 13.50
N SER A 414 -1.87 13.95 13.22
CA SER A 414 -1.01 14.70 14.16
C SER A 414 -1.65 14.98 15.53
N SER A 415 -2.99 14.97 15.61
CA SER A 415 -3.76 15.13 16.85
C SER A 415 -3.89 13.85 17.67
N GLY A 416 -3.41 12.71 17.15
CA GLY A 416 -3.65 11.36 17.68
C GLY A 416 -2.46 10.70 18.38
N SER A 417 -1.54 11.47 18.97
CA SER A 417 -0.38 10.92 19.68
C SER A 417 -0.82 10.10 20.91
N LEU A 418 -0.66 8.78 20.83
CA LEU A 418 -1.05 7.83 21.87
C LEU A 418 -0.09 7.90 23.06
N SER A 419 -0.54 8.50 24.16
CA SER A 419 0.16 8.43 25.45
C SER A 419 0.04 7.02 26.05
N GLN A 420 1.17 6.37 26.31
CA GLN A 420 1.22 5.12 27.08
C GLN A 420 0.94 5.37 28.57
N GLU A 421 -0.25 5.00 29.05
CA GLU A 421 -0.47 4.65 30.46
C GLU A 421 -1.33 3.38 30.57
N GLU A 422 -0.71 2.24 30.85
CA GLU A 422 -1.43 1.03 31.26
C GLU A 422 -1.61 0.98 32.78
N ASN A 423 -2.88 0.94 33.21
CA ASN A 423 -3.38 0.18 34.36
C ASN A 423 -2.50 0.11 35.63
N LYS A 424 -2.63 1.10 36.53
CA LYS A 424 -2.56 0.81 37.98
C LYS A 424 -3.96 0.64 38.54
N MET A 425 -4.31 -0.58 38.94
CA MET A 425 -5.41 -0.79 39.89
C MET A 425 -4.95 -0.30 41.27
N HIS A 426 -5.84 0.32 42.06
CA HIS A 426 -5.90 0.06 43.49
C HIS A 426 -7.30 0.32 44.07
N THR A 427 -7.49 -0.20 45.26
CA THR A 427 -8.76 -0.46 45.97
C THR A 427 -9.39 0.78 46.62
N ARG A 428 -10.65 0.63 47.05
CA ARG A 428 -11.51 1.71 47.59
C ARG A 428 -11.02 2.29 48.92
N SER A 429 -11.05 3.62 48.99
CA SER A 429 -11.48 4.49 50.10
C SER A 429 -11.23 4.08 51.56
N SER A 430 -10.46 4.92 52.27
CA SER A 430 -10.67 5.30 53.68
C SER A 430 -10.30 6.78 53.87
N SER A 431 -10.83 7.44 54.89
CA SER A 431 -10.71 8.88 55.12
C SER A 431 -9.66 9.25 56.17
N GLN A 432 -9.05 10.44 56.05
CA GLN A 432 -9.22 11.58 56.98
C GLN A 432 -8.37 12.80 56.53
N SER A 433 -8.35 13.86 57.33
CA SER A 433 -7.93 15.22 57.00
C SER A 433 -6.66 15.68 57.73
N LEU A 434 -6.32 16.98 57.59
CA LEU A 434 -5.25 17.74 58.26
C LEU A 434 -3.82 17.54 57.69
N SER A 435 -2.88 18.50 57.79
CA SER A 435 -2.93 19.97 57.62
C SER A 435 -1.50 20.55 57.73
N SER A 436 -1.24 21.72 57.13
CA SER A 436 -0.10 22.61 57.45
C SER A 436 1.32 22.08 57.03
N LEU A 437 2.38 22.89 56.87
CA LEU A 437 2.52 24.35 56.68
C LEU A 437 3.93 24.69 56.10
N CYS A 438 4.13 25.98 55.75
CA CYS A 438 5.39 26.74 55.75
C CYS A 438 6.52 26.49 54.71
N ASN A 439 6.70 27.54 53.86
CA ASN A 439 7.95 28.33 53.72
C ASN A 439 9.19 27.73 52.98
N THR A 440 10.09 28.46 52.29
CA THR A 440 10.24 29.88 51.84
C THR A 440 11.40 29.91 50.79
N ARG A 441 11.39 30.58 49.62
CA ARG A 441 11.59 32.02 49.25
C ARG A 441 11.70 32.05 47.69
N LEU A 442 11.40 33.06 46.87
CA LEU A 442 11.00 34.49 46.99
C LEU A 442 12.11 35.58 46.99
N VAL A 443 12.76 35.81 45.83
CA VAL A 443 13.21 37.14 45.31
C VAL A 443 12.99 37.09 43.77
N ARG A 444 12.33 37.98 42.99
CA ARG A 444 11.93 39.42 42.95
C ARG A 444 12.87 40.39 42.21
N SER A 445 12.46 40.79 40.99
CA SER A 445 12.59 42.15 40.40
C SER A 445 11.81 42.19 39.06
N LEU A 446 11.42 43.34 38.49
CA LEU A 446 10.39 44.35 38.85
C LEU A 446 10.22 45.31 37.64
N GLY A 447 9.07 45.97 37.47
CA GLY A 447 8.79 46.89 36.32
C GLY A 447 7.48 46.57 35.58
N ASN A 448 6.26 46.87 36.04
CA ASN A 448 5.66 48.07 36.68
C ASN A 448 5.11 49.13 35.68
N LEU A 449 3.83 49.00 35.28
CA LEU A 449 2.75 50.02 35.10
C LEU A 449 1.47 49.30 34.58
N HIS A 450 0.20 49.48 34.96
CA HIS A 450 -0.62 50.57 35.55
C HIS A 450 -0.90 51.75 34.57
N VAL A 451 -2.12 52.29 34.37
CA VAL A 451 -3.52 51.94 34.82
C VAL A 451 -4.40 51.70 33.55
N VAL A 452 -5.73 51.90 33.36
CA VAL A 452 -6.94 52.46 34.04
C VAL A 452 -8.15 51.51 33.75
N ALA A 453 -9.39 51.78 34.17
CA ALA A 453 -10.60 51.02 33.79
C ALA A 453 -11.88 51.88 33.63
N GLY A 454 -12.86 51.38 32.85
CA GLY A 454 -14.21 51.96 32.60
C GLY A 454 -14.47 52.27 31.11
N GLY A 455 -15.71 52.22 30.57
CA GLY A 455 -16.99 51.73 31.12
C GLY A 455 -18.22 52.17 30.28
N LYS A 456 -19.32 51.38 30.34
CA LYS A 456 -20.73 51.66 29.92
C LYS A 456 -21.20 51.50 28.45
N ASP A 457 -22.13 50.54 28.30
CA ASP A 457 -23.52 50.64 27.78
C ASP A 457 -23.92 50.53 26.28
N SER A 458 -25.16 50.00 26.10
CA SER A 458 -25.99 49.79 24.89
C SER A 458 -25.59 48.61 23.95
N MET A 459 -26.45 47.67 23.47
CA MET A 459 -27.87 47.63 23.01
C MET A 459 -28.13 48.40 21.68
N CYS A 460 -28.91 47.92 20.69
CA CYS A 460 -29.65 46.65 20.54
C CYS A 460 -30.10 46.37 19.07
N CYS A 461 -30.82 45.26 18.87
CA CYS A 461 -31.79 44.94 17.81
C CYS A 461 -31.34 44.45 16.41
N GLU A 462 -32.09 43.45 15.90
CA GLU A 462 -32.32 43.14 14.47
C GLU A 462 -33.39 44.10 13.87
N PRO A 463 -33.84 43.91 12.61
CA PRO A 463 -35.01 43.02 12.41
C PRO A 463 -34.98 42.17 11.13
N CYS A 464 -35.70 41.04 11.16
CA CYS A 464 -36.24 40.39 9.96
C CYS A 464 -37.55 41.06 9.52
N ASP A 465 -37.89 41.01 8.23
CA ASP A 465 -39.29 40.89 7.80
C ASP A 465 -39.43 40.22 6.40
N SER A 466 -40.66 40.04 5.90
CA SER A 466 -41.05 38.86 5.14
C SER A 466 -42.19 39.03 4.10
N HIS A 467 -42.33 38.03 3.21
CA HIS A 467 -43.43 37.81 2.24
C HIS A 467 -43.49 38.81 1.03
N ARG A 468 -44.20 38.53 -0.10
CA ARG A 468 -45.33 37.60 -0.33
C ARG A 468 -45.49 37.09 -1.79
N GLN A 469 -45.89 35.82 -1.90
CA GLN A 469 -46.61 35.05 -2.95
C GLN A 469 -46.92 35.66 -4.36
N THR A 470 -46.74 34.84 -5.41
CA THR A 470 -47.76 34.55 -6.45
C THR A 470 -47.65 33.09 -6.94
N ALA A 471 -48.72 32.55 -7.53
CA ALA A 471 -48.81 31.21 -8.15
C ALA A 471 -50.07 31.19 -9.06
N SER A 472 -50.39 30.22 -9.92
CA SER A 472 -49.80 28.92 -10.31
C SER A 472 -50.33 28.55 -11.71
N VAL A 473 -49.96 27.39 -12.30
CA VAL A 473 -50.89 26.53 -13.10
C VAL A 473 -50.29 25.13 -13.34
N THR A 474 -51.15 24.14 -13.62
CA THR A 474 -50.87 22.69 -13.68
C THR A 474 -50.85 22.13 -15.12
N THR A 475 -50.30 20.92 -15.29
CA THR A 475 -50.94 19.85 -16.09
C THR A 475 -50.36 18.46 -15.76
N ASN A 476 -51.18 17.42 -15.86
CA ASN A 476 -50.79 16.01 -15.71
C ASN A 476 -50.68 15.35 -17.09
N LEU A 477 -49.96 14.22 -17.20
CA LEU A 477 -50.47 12.97 -17.82
C LEU A 477 -49.47 11.79 -17.80
N GLY A 478 -49.99 10.56 -17.69
CA GLY A 478 -49.44 9.40 -18.39
C GLY A 478 -48.36 8.55 -17.71
N SER A 479 -48.78 7.52 -16.95
CA SER A 479 -48.06 6.24 -16.96
C SER A 479 -48.48 5.41 -18.18
N PRO A 480 -47.67 4.44 -18.62
CA PRO A 480 -48.21 3.08 -18.60
C PRO A 480 -47.22 2.03 -18.05
N ILE A 481 -47.76 0.84 -17.76
CA ILE A 481 -47.04 -0.35 -17.31
C ILE A 481 -46.72 -1.23 -18.53
N SER A 482 -45.54 -1.85 -18.56
CA SER A 482 -45.38 -3.17 -19.18
C SER A 482 -44.33 -4.00 -18.44
N LEU A 483 -44.54 -5.32 -18.39
CA LEU A 483 -43.54 -6.28 -17.97
C LEU A 483 -42.97 -7.00 -19.20
N SER A 484 -41.72 -7.43 -19.13
CA SER A 484 -41.31 -8.67 -19.77
C SER A 484 -40.26 -9.38 -18.91
N MET A 485 -40.41 -10.70 -18.77
CA MET A 485 -39.39 -11.56 -18.18
C MET A 485 -38.50 -12.10 -19.30
N GLY A 486 -37.18 -11.94 -19.16
CA GLY A 486 -36.19 -12.56 -20.03
C GLY A 486 -35.51 -13.73 -19.34
N GLN A 487 -36.18 -14.88 -19.21
CA GLN A 487 -35.48 -16.11 -18.84
C GLN A 487 -34.59 -16.56 -20.00
N VAL A 488 -33.29 -16.61 -19.78
CA VAL A 488 -32.37 -17.41 -20.59
C VAL A 488 -31.81 -18.51 -19.71
N HIS A 489 -32.19 -19.73 -20.03
CA HIS A 489 -31.68 -20.98 -19.45
C HIS A 489 -31.15 -21.84 -20.61
N LEU A 490 -30.49 -22.96 -20.32
CA LEU A 490 -29.63 -23.75 -21.22
C LEU A 490 -28.24 -23.12 -21.51
N GLN A 491 -27.16 -23.91 -21.60
CA GLN A 491 -26.93 -25.24 -21.00
C GLN A 491 -25.42 -25.48 -20.85
N ALA A 492 -25.02 -26.28 -19.87
CA ALA A 492 -23.64 -26.76 -19.79
C ALA A 492 -23.43 -27.91 -20.80
N SER A 493 -22.36 -27.82 -21.61
CA SER A 493 -21.87 -28.94 -22.42
C SER A 493 -20.40 -29.23 -22.05
N PHE A 494 -20.06 -30.52 -22.00
CA PHE A 494 -18.75 -30.98 -21.57
C PHE A 494 -17.70 -30.81 -22.66
N LEU A 495 -16.48 -30.45 -22.27
CA LEU A 495 -15.27 -30.98 -22.91
C LEU A 495 -14.33 -31.54 -21.84
N ARG A 496 -13.69 -32.66 -22.16
CA ARG A 496 -12.96 -33.53 -21.22
C ARG A 496 -11.59 -33.85 -21.81
N SER A 497 -10.63 -34.20 -20.96
CA SER A 497 -9.20 -34.44 -21.28
C SER A 497 -8.42 -33.15 -21.60
N SER A 498 -7.10 -33.08 -21.41
CA SER A 498 -6.16 -34.16 -21.05
C SER A 498 -5.32 -33.85 -19.80
N GLN A 499 -5.19 -34.83 -18.90
CA GLN A 499 -4.19 -34.81 -17.83
C GLN A 499 -2.87 -35.43 -18.33
N ALA A 500 -1.86 -34.61 -18.58
CA ALA A 500 -0.49 -35.09 -18.79
C ALA A 500 0.25 -35.14 -17.43
N LYS A 501 0.72 -36.32 -17.04
CA LYS A 501 1.46 -36.53 -15.78
C LYS A 501 2.93 -36.12 -15.95
N TRP A 502 3.39 -35.09 -15.23
CA TRP A 502 4.81 -34.89 -14.96
C TRP A 502 5.10 -35.22 -13.49
N ARG A 503 5.89 -36.28 -13.27
CA ARG A 503 6.09 -36.90 -11.95
C ARG A 503 7.54 -37.34 -11.72
N PHE A 504 8.45 -36.37 -11.69
CA PHE A 504 9.83 -36.46 -11.19
C PHE A 504 10.22 -35.07 -10.65
N GLY A 505 10.99 -34.93 -9.57
CA GLY A 505 11.43 -35.93 -8.60
C GLY A 505 11.87 -35.20 -7.33
N LEU A 506 11.60 -35.77 -6.15
CA LEU A 506 11.74 -35.08 -4.87
C LEU A 506 12.58 -35.93 -3.92
N HIS A 507 13.90 -35.69 -3.83
CA HIS A 507 14.80 -36.04 -2.70
C HIS A 507 16.27 -35.67 -3.00
N LEU A 508 16.75 -34.51 -2.51
CA LEU A 508 17.95 -34.37 -1.64
C LEU A 508 18.12 -32.92 -1.16
N HIS A 509 19.00 -32.69 -0.17
CA HIS A 509 19.27 -31.42 0.52
C HIS A 509 18.17 -30.85 1.44
N ARG A 510 17.84 -31.59 2.50
CA ARG A 510 17.29 -30.99 3.73
C ARG A 510 17.82 -31.63 5.04
N SER A 511 19.15 -31.61 5.23
CA SER A 511 19.83 -31.97 6.49
C SER A 511 21.24 -31.37 6.60
N GLN A 512 21.37 -30.09 6.97
CA GLN A 512 22.55 -29.46 7.62
C GLN A 512 22.37 -27.93 7.71
N LYS A 513 21.69 -27.44 8.77
CA LYS A 513 21.78 -26.05 9.29
C LYS A 513 20.94 -25.83 10.57
N PHE A 514 21.02 -26.76 11.53
CA PHE A 514 20.35 -26.63 12.83
C PHE A 514 21.16 -27.20 14.01
N ALA A 515 22.49 -26.98 13.99
CA ALA A 515 23.37 -27.23 15.12
C ALA A 515 24.65 -26.38 15.00
N ILE A 516 24.66 -25.19 15.63
CA ILE A 516 25.79 -24.37 16.14
C ILE A 516 25.18 -23.06 16.62
N CYS A 517 24.80 -22.98 17.92
CA CYS A 517 24.66 -21.73 18.70
C CYS A 517 24.34 -22.04 20.18
N LYS A 518 25.14 -22.90 20.86
CA LYS A 518 25.02 -23.09 22.32
C LYS A 518 26.29 -23.64 23.00
N LYS A 519 27.35 -22.82 23.06
CA LYS A 519 28.45 -22.88 24.05
C LYS A 519 29.46 -21.75 23.79
N ARG A 520 29.42 -20.70 24.62
CA ARG A 520 30.53 -19.76 24.92
C ARG A 520 30.10 -18.77 26.00
N TYR A 521 30.06 -19.30 27.23
CA TYR A 521 30.38 -18.61 28.47
C TYR A 521 31.21 -19.62 29.28
N ASP A 522 31.94 -19.11 30.28
CA ASP A 522 33.05 -19.75 31.00
C ASP A 522 34.37 -19.85 30.20
N LEU A 523 35.44 -19.36 30.84
CA LEU A 523 36.80 -19.06 30.33
C LEU A 523 36.86 -17.92 29.28
#